data_AF-A0A3N6DTK9-F1
#
_entry.id   AF-A0A3N6DTK9-F1
#
_cell.length_a   1.000
_cell.length_b   1.000
_cell.length_c   1.000
_cell.angle_alpha   90.00
_cell.angle_beta   90.00
_cell.angle_gamma   90.00
#
_symmetry.space_group_name_H-M   'P 1'
#
loop_
_entity.id
_entity.type
_entity.pdbx_description
1 polymer ?
#
loop_
_entity_poly.entity_id
_entity_poly.type
_entity_poly.pdbx_seq_one_letter_code
_entity_poly.pdbx_strand_id
1 'polypeptide(L)'
;MLIKGYDAPLVPGEPLLARPGFWSNHLLARCDEGTSAAPPSPEWFGDDGADTDAMSELLFAPERWPVFRVPAADGEEVVVIYRNLVGDHGTDYLLTRPGRSDARRMGSGDGEFSGAGLTWQELIRIADHPSPTAEGVQHPAERLLLLVPLLDDLHIPETASTRLGAALAFVGAPQDTAPDTAARLLAHLARRPRHESAWGSPLSGS
;
A
#
# COMPACT_ATOMS: atom_id res chain seq x y z
N MET A 1 -3.21 -1.45 -20.52
CA MET A 1 -1.89 -1.32 -19.86
C MET A 1 -1.28 -2.72 -19.77
N LEU A 2 0.04 -2.86 -19.95
CA LEU A 2 0.70 -4.16 -20.00
C LEU A 2 1.78 -4.22 -18.92
N ILE A 3 1.65 -5.16 -17.99
CA ILE A 3 2.69 -5.49 -17.01
C ILE A 3 3.20 -6.88 -17.37
N LYS A 4 4.49 -7.00 -17.66
CA LYS A 4 5.08 -8.28 -18.07
C LYS A 4 4.94 -9.30 -16.92
N GLY A 5 4.33 -10.44 -17.23
CA GLY A 5 4.04 -11.50 -16.24
C GLY A 5 2.68 -11.33 -15.53
N TYR A 6 1.84 -10.39 -15.98
CA TYR A 6 0.53 -10.13 -15.39
C TYR A 6 -0.54 -10.07 -16.49
N ASP A 7 -1.25 -11.19 -16.71
CA ASP A 7 -2.33 -11.31 -17.70
C ASP A 7 -3.69 -11.14 -17.01
N ALA A 8 -4.18 -9.90 -16.99
CA ALA A 8 -5.38 -9.48 -16.27
C ALA A 8 -5.99 -8.22 -16.92
N PRO A 9 -7.27 -7.88 -16.66
CA PRO A 9 -7.92 -6.68 -17.21
C PRO A 9 -7.47 -5.40 -16.48
N LEU A 10 -6.18 -5.09 -16.60
CA LEU A 10 -5.55 -4.00 -15.86
C LEU A 10 -5.99 -2.63 -16.40
N VAL A 11 -6.41 -1.74 -15.50
CA VAL A 11 -6.85 -0.37 -15.81
C VAL A 11 -6.11 0.67 -14.94
N PRO A 12 -5.86 1.89 -15.44
CA PRO A 12 -5.32 2.96 -14.61
C PRO A 12 -6.21 3.25 -13.40
N GLY A 13 -5.62 3.25 -12.22
CA GLY A 13 -6.29 3.47 -10.94
C GLY A 13 -6.06 4.86 -10.37
N GLU A 14 -5.06 5.61 -10.84
CA GLU A 14 -4.63 6.89 -10.26
C GLU A 14 -5.77 7.91 -10.02
N PRO A 15 -6.78 8.06 -10.91
CA PRO A 15 -7.91 8.95 -10.64
C PRO A 15 -8.77 8.56 -9.42
N LEU A 16 -8.69 7.31 -8.95
CA LEU A 16 -9.42 6.82 -7.77
C LEU A 16 -8.84 7.37 -6.46
N LEU A 17 -7.57 7.80 -6.43
CA LEU A 17 -6.92 8.33 -5.22
C LEU A 17 -7.60 9.58 -4.65
N ALA A 18 -8.22 10.37 -5.52
CA ALA A 18 -8.91 11.61 -5.17
C ALA A 18 -10.39 11.41 -4.82
N ARG A 19 -10.89 10.16 -4.88
CA ARG A 19 -12.31 9.87 -4.61
C ARG A 19 -12.50 9.48 -3.15
N PRO A 20 -13.60 9.92 -2.51
CA PRO A 20 -14.02 9.40 -1.21
C PRO A 20 -14.06 7.87 -1.20
N GLY A 21 -13.71 7.29 -0.06
CA GLY A 21 -13.66 5.85 0.18
C GLY A 21 -12.36 5.18 -0.23
N PHE A 22 -11.46 5.82 -0.98
CA PHE A 22 -10.24 5.15 -1.45
C PHE A 22 -9.30 4.80 -0.30
N TRP A 23 -8.98 5.78 0.55
CA TRP A 23 -7.96 5.60 1.59
C TRP A 23 -8.45 4.71 2.72
N SER A 24 -9.73 4.77 3.06
CA SER A 24 -10.37 3.80 3.96
C SER A 24 -10.30 2.38 3.38
N ASN A 25 -10.68 2.15 2.12
CA ASN A 25 -10.54 0.83 1.49
C ASN A 25 -9.09 0.33 1.47
N HIS A 26 -8.11 1.22 1.28
CA HIS A 26 -6.71 0.84 1.19
C HIS A 26 -6.06 0.51 2.55
N LEU A 27 -6.39 1.27 3.59
CA LEU A 27 -5.63 1.28 4.86
C LEU A 27 -6.43 0.83 6.08
N LEU A 28 -7.77 0.86 6.07
CA LEU A 28 -8.60 0.64 7.27
C LEU A 28 -8.35 -0.73 7.92
N ALA A 29 -8.23 -1.79 7.12
CA ALA A 29 -7.93 -3.13 7.61
C ALA A 29 -6.59 -3.22 8.35
N ARG A 30 -5.67 -2.28 8.09
CA ARG A 30 -4.36 -2.17 8.73
C ARG A 30 -4.37 -1.24 9.94
N CYS A 31 -5.52 -0.68 10.30
CA CYS A 31 -5.71 0.06 11.54
C CYS A 31 -6.35 -0.81 12.65
N ASP A 32 -6.75 -2.05 12.33
CA ASP A 32 -7.29 -2.97 13.31
C ASP A 32 -6.18 -3.52 14.21
N GLU A 33 -6.36 -3.30 15.51
CA GLU A 33 -5.45 -3.78 16.54
C GLU A 33 -5.92 -5.08 17.19
N GLY A 34 -7.13 -5.56 16.87
CA GLY A 34 -7.76 -6.74 17.46
C GLY A 34 -8.12 -6.62 18.95
N THR A 35 -7.63 -5.57 19.63
CA THR A 35 -7.77 -5.33 21.07
C THR A 35 -8.31 -3.94 21.41
N SER A 36 -8.63 -3.12 20.41
CA SER A 36 -9.12 -1.75 20.62
C SER A 36 -10.60 -1.75 21.02
N ALA A 37 -11.00 -0.82 21.90
CA ALA A 37 -12.37 -0.68 22.39
C ALA A 37 -13.35 -0.19 21.30
N ALA A 38 -12.84 0.38 20.21
CA ALA A 38 -13.62 0.77 19.03
C ALA A 38 -12.96 0.18 17.77
N PRO A 39 -13.74 -0.50 16.90
CA PRO A 39 -13.22 -0.99 15.63
C PRO A 39 -12.79 0.18 14.73
N PRO A 40 -11.84 -0.04 13.80
CA PRO A 40 -11.54 0.94 12.77
C PRO A 40 -12.80 1.33 12.00
N SER A 41 -12.94 2.63 11.74
CA SER A 41 -14.10 3.20 11.05
C SER A 41 -13.65 4.08 9.87
N PRO A 42 -14.39 4.11 8.74
CA PRO A 42 -14.09 4.97 7.60
C PRO A 42 -13.92 6.46 7.93
N GLU A 43 -14.60 6.95 8.98
CA GLU A 43 -14.59 8.34 9.43
C GLU A 43 -13.18 8.80 9.88
N TRP A 44 -12.30 7.85 10.22
CA TRP A 44 -10.89 8.14 10.51
C TRP A 44 -10.13 8.67 9.29
N PHE A 45 -10.65 8.38 8.08
CA PHE A 45 -10.13 8.84 6.80
C PHE A 45 -10.97 9.98 6.20
N GLY A 46 -12.03 10.42 6.90
CA GLY A 46 -12.96 11.45 6.41
C GLY A 46 -14.07 10.91 5.52
N ASP A 47 -14.17 9.58 5.40
CA ASP A 47 -15.18 8.88 4.61
C ASP A 47 -16.35 8.45 5.49
N ASP A 48 -17.50 8.16 4.89
CA ASP A 48 -18.55 7.36 5.53
C ASP A 48 -18.62 5.93 4.97
N GLY A 49 -19.55 5.14 5.51
CA GLY A 49 -19.77 3.77 5.03
C GLY A 49 -20.21 3.70 3.56
N ALA A 50 -21.00 4.67 3.09
CA ALA A 50 -21.49 4.69 1.71
C ALA A 50 -20.38 5.05 0.71
N ASP A 51 -19.49 5.97 1.07
CA ASP A 51 -18.28 6.28 0.31
C ASP A 51 -17.39 5.03 0.18
N THR A 52 -17.21 4.31 1.28
CA THR A 52 -16.40 3.09 1.34
C THR A 52 -17.00 1.98 0.47
N ASP A 53 -18.31 1.75 0.57
CA ASP A 53 -19.03 0.75 -0.23
C ASP A 53 -18.98 1.09 -1.73
N ALA A 54 -19.26 2.35 -2.09
CA ALA A 54 -19.21 2.79 -3.48
C ALA A 54 -17.81 2.68 -4.10
N MET A 55 -16.76 2.90 -3.31
CA MET A 55 -15.39 2.71 -3.75
C MET A 55 -15.01 1.22 -3.84
N SER A 56 -15.46 0.40 -2.90
CA SER A 56 -15.24 -1.05 -2.87
C SER A 56 -15.73 -1.71 -4.17
N GLU A 57 -16.93 -1.35 -4.64
CA GLU A 57 -17.48 -1.83 -5.92
C GLU A 57 -16.59 -1.52 -7.12
N LEU A 58 -15.82 -0.43 -7.08
CA LEU A 58 -14.89 -0.05 -8.14
C LEU A 58 -13.52 -0.70 -8.00
N LEU A 59 -13.03 -0.81 -6.77
CA LEU A 59 -11.71 -1.39 -6.48
C LEU A 59 -11.72 -2.89 -6.69
N PHE A 60 -12.83 -3.57 -6.41
CA PHE A 60 -12.92 -5.03 -6.41
C PHE A 60 -13.73 -5.60 -7.59
N ALA A 61 -14.04 -4.79 -8.60
CA ALA A 61 -14.70 -5.23 -9.83
C ALA A 61 -13.88 -6.32 -10.56
N PRO A 62 -14.38 -7.55 -10.77
CA PRO A 62 -13.61 -8.63 -11.40
C PRO A 62 -13.13 -8.32 -12.83
N GLU A 63 -13.90 -7.52 -13.56
CA GLU A 63 -13.63 -7.12 -14.95
C GLU A 63 -12.61 -5.99 -15.10
N ARG A 64 -12.19 -5.37 -14.00
CA ARG A 64 -11.28 -4.22 -13.99
C ARG A 64 -10.36 -4.29 -12.80
N TRP A 65 -9.07 -4.37 -13.01
CA TRP A 65 -8.08 -4.45 -11.94
C TRP A 65 -7.33 -3.11 -11.88
N PRO A 66 -7.71 -2.19 -10.96
CA PRO A 66 -7.04 -0.91 -10.82
C PRO A 66 -5.55 -1.06 -10.52
N VAL A 67 -4.75 -0.23 -11.18
CA VAL A 67 -3.31 -0.20 -11.00
C VAL A 67 -2.84 1.21 -10.71
N PHE A 68 -1.97 1.34 -9.71
CA PHE A 68 -1.38 2.59 -9.27
C PHE A 68 0.13 2.51 -9.45
N ARG A 69 0.67 3.37 -10.30
CA ARG A 69 2.09 3.42 -10.61
C ARG A 69 2.78 4.46 -9.74
N VAL A 70 3.88 4.08 -9.11
CA VAL A 70 4.67 4.94 -8.22
C VAL A 70 6.12 4.96 -8.72
N PRO A 71 6.41 5.70 -9.82
CA PRO A 71 7.75 5.77 -10.39
C PRO A 71 8.65 6.68 -9.55
N ALA A 72 9.83 6.21 -9.18
CA ALA A 72 10.87 6.96 -8.46
C ALA A 72 11.90 7.55 -9.43
N ALA A 73 12.59 8.61 -8.99
CA ALA A 73 13.53 9.36 -9.82
C ALA A 73 14.77 8.56 -10.27
N ASP A 74 15.12 7.50 -9.55
CA ASP A 74 16.20 6.57 -9.93
C ASP A 74 15.74 5.47 -10.90
N GLY A 75 14.49 5.53 -11.36
CA GLY A 75 13.89 4.63 -12.32
C GLY A 75 13.27 3.37 -11.71
N GLU A 76 13.40 3.14 -10.41
CA GLU A 76 12.57 2.13 -9.74
C GLU A 76 11.09 2.51 -9.82
N GLU A 77 10.20 1.56 -10.04
CA GLU A 77 8.75 1.80 -10.01
C GLU A 77 8.08 0.73 -9.17
N VAL A 78 7.32 1.17 -8.15
CA VAL A 78 6.40 0.30 -7.44
C VAL A 78 5.05 0.37 -8.12
N VAL A 79 4.47 -0.79 -8.39
CA VAL A 79 3.15 -0.93 -8.99
C VAL A 79 2.23 -1.62 -7.98
N VAL A 80 1.15 -0.96 -7.61
CA VAL A 80 0.10 -1.50 -6.73
C VAL A 80 -1.06 -1.94 -7.60
N ILE A 81 -1.48 -3.20 -7.49
CA ILE A 81 -2.54 -3.80 -8.32
C ILE A 81 -3.63 -4.32 -7.40
N TYR A 82 -4.86 -3.85 -7.56
CA TYR A 82 -6.02 -4.49 -6.98
C TYR A 82 -6.39 -5.69 -7.84
N ARG A 83 -5.89 -6.86 -7.41
CA ARG A 83 -6.10 -8.16 -8.01
C ARG A 83 -7.52 -8.62 -7.68
N ASN A 84 -8.42 -8.62 -8.66
CA ASN A 84 -9.82 -9.00 -8.45
C ASN A 84 -10.14 -10.38 -9.03
N LEU A 85 -9.27 -11.36 -8.74
CA LEU A 85 -9.51 -12.74 -9.14
C LEU A 85 -10.61 -13.33 -8.25
N VAL A 86 -11.66 -13.89 -8.86
CA VAL A 86 -12.76 -14.51 -8.11
C VAL A 86 -12.22 -15.63 -7.22
N GLY A 87 -12.45 -15.50 -5.91
CA GLY A 87 -11.98 -16.45 -4.90
C GLY A 87 -10.54 -16.21 -4.39
N ASP A 88 -9.82 -15.24 -4.95
CA ASP A 88 -8.44 -14.91 -4.57
C ASP A 88 -8.15 -13.42 -4.86
N HIS A 89 -9.05 -12.55 -4.41
CA HIS A 89 -8.85 -11.11 -4.55
C HIS A 89 -7.77 -10.60 -3.60
N GLY A 90 -7.24 -9.41 -3.87
CA GLY A 90 -6.36 -8.70 -2.95
C GLY A 90 -5.49 -7.64 -3.59
N THR A 91 -4.44 -7.20 -2.90
CA THR A 91 -3.55 -6.16 -3.42
C THR A 91 -2.16 -6.70 -3.70
N ASP A 92 -1.72 -6.73 -4.96
CA ASP A 92 -0.36 -7.09 -5.32
C ASP A 92 0.54 -5.87 -5.38
N TYR A 93 1.76 -6.03 -4.87
CA TYR A 93 2.81 -5.02 -4.97
C TYR A 93 3.95 -5.57 -5.81
N LEU A 94 4.29 -4.89 -6.89
CA LEU A 94 5.39 -5.26 -7.78
C LEU A 94 6.45 -4.16 -7.75
N LEU A 95 7.72 -4.55 -7.64
CA LEU A 95 8.85 -3.66 -7.87
C LEU A 95 9.44 -3.94 -9.24
N THR A 96 9.44 -2.92 -10.10
CA THR A 96 10.09 -2.95 -11.40
C THR A 96 11.33 -2.06 -11.39
N ARG A 97 12.35 -2.43 -12.17
CA ARG A 97 13.61 -1.69 -12.29
C ARG A 97 14.00 -1.56 -13.76
N PRO A 98 14.63 -0.46 -14.17
CA PRO A 98 15.15 -0.32 -15.53
C PRO A 98 16.19 -1.41 -15.79
N GLY A 99 16.07 -2.12 -16.92
CA GLY A 99 17.03 -3.16 -17.33
C GLY A 99 16.81 -4.56 -16.73
N ARG A 100 15.84 -4.75 -15.82
CA ARG A 100 15.36 -6.10 -15.45
C ARG A 100 14.13 -6.45 -16.27
N SER A 101 14.14 -7.66 -16.85
CA SER A 101 13.05 -8.13 -17.69
C SER A 101 11.78 -8.48 -16.92
N ASP A 102 11.85 -8.73 -15.61
CA ASP A 102 10.76 -9.29 -14.83
C ASP A 102 10.50 -8.47 -13.56
N ALA A 103 9.22 -8.17 -13.32
CA ALA A 103 8.75 -7.50 -12.12
C ALA A 103 8.93 -8.43 -10.91
N ARG A 104 9.50 -7.92 -9.81
CA ARG A 104 9.61 -8.67 -8.56
C ARG A 104 8.34 -8.46 -7.73
N ARG A 105 7.55 -9.51 -7.49
CA ARG A 105 6.45 -9.45 -6.52
C ARG A 105 7.04 -9.27 -5.12
N MET A 106 6.62 -8.19 -4.45
CA MET A 106 7.07 -7.85 -3.09
C MET A 106 6.15 -8.50 -2.05
N GLY A 107 4.86 -8.62 -2.34
CA GLY A 107 3.88 -9.31 -1.48
C GLY A 107 2.45 -9.19 -2.01
N SER A 108 1.52 -9.83 -1.30
CA SER A 108 0.07 -9.62 -1.41
C SER A 108 -0.41 -8.93 -0.13
N GLY A 109 -1.27 -7.93 -0.26
CA GLY A 109 -1.83 -7.16 0.85
C GLY A 109 -2.69 -7.99 1.81
N ASP A 110 -3.13 -9.17 1.37
CA ASP A 110 -4.09 -10.03 2.06
C ASP A 110 -3.45 -11.34 2.58
N GLY A 111 -2.11 -11.44 2.53
CA GLY A 111 -1.37 -12.63 2.98
C GLY A 111 0.03 -12.32 3.52
N GLU A 112 0.78 -13.38 3.85
CA GLU A 112 2.20 -13.28 4.21
C GLU A 112 3.01 -12.71 3.06
N PHE A 113 3.80 -11.66 3.35
CA PHE A 113 4.80 -11.14 2.42
C PHE A 113 5.74 -12.27 2.01
N SER A 114 5.71 -12.64 0.73
CA SER A 114 6.62 -13.67 0.18
C SER A 114 8.00 -13.09 -0.19
N GLY A 115 8.29 -11.83 0.16
CA GLY A 115 9.55 -11.13 -0.10
C GLY A 115 9.84 -10.06 0.96
N ALA A 116 11.09 -9.58 1.00
CA ALA A 116 11.49 -8.50 1.90
C ALA A 116 10.71 -7.22 1.55
N GLY A 117 10.01 -6.64 2.53
CA GLY A 117 9.33 -5.34 2.38
C GLY A 117 10.32 -4.20 2.18
N LEU A 118 9.82 -2.96 2.32
CA LEU A 118 10.64 -1.76 2.25
C LEU A 118 11.07 -1.33 3.66
N THR A 119 12.32 -0.90 3.78
CA THR A 119 12.75 -0.10 4.94
C THR A 119 12.04 1.26 4.94
N TRP A 120 11.97 1.91 6.09
CA TRP A 120 11.45 3.28 6.18
C TRP A 120 12.20 4.23 5.25
N GLN A 121 13.53 4.09 5.17
CA GLN A 121 14.36 4.93 4.29
C GLN A 121 14.05 4.72 2.81
N GLU A 122 13.88 3.48 2.36
CA GLU A 122 13.50 3.18 0.96
C GLU A 122 12.10 3.71 0.65
N LEU A 123 11.17 3.54 1.57
CA LEU A 123 9.80 4.00 1.44
C LEU A 123 9.74 5.53 1.31
N ILE A 124 10.47 6.27 2.17
CA ILE A 124 10.56 7.73 2.07
C ILE A 124 11.28 8.17 0.78
N ARG A 125 12.38 7.50 0.41
CA ARG A 125 13.10 7.81 -0.84
C ARG A 125 12.16 7.69 -2.04
N ILE A 126 11.40 6.60 -2.13
CA ILE A 126 10.45 6.40 -3.23
C ILE A 126 9.33 7.45 -3.17
N ALA A 127 8.75 7.71 -1.99
CA ALA A 127 7.65 8.67 -1.86
C ALA A 127 8.07 10.10 -2.24
N ASP A 128 9.25 10.56 -1.81
CA ASP A 128 9.68 11.96 -1.90
C ASP A 128 10.37 12.34 -3.21
N HIS A 129 10.85 11.35 -3.96
CA HIS A 129 11.55 11.56 -5.22
C HIS A 129 10.79 10.94 -6.38
N PRO A 130 9.62 11.48 -6.78
CA PRO A 130 8.91 11.03 -7.96
C PRO A 130 9.73 11.30 -9.23
N SER A 131 9.60 10.42 -10.22
CA SER A 131 10.14 10.70 -11.55
C SER A 131 9.31 11.79 -12.23
N PRO A 132 9.88 12.97 -12.56
CA PRO A 132 9.12 14.13 -13.03
C PRO A 132 8.55 13.96 -14.43
N THR A 133 9.01 12.95 -15.18
CA THR A 133 8.62 12.69 -16.57
C THR A 133 7.81 11.41 -16.73
N ALA A 134 7.67 10.59 -15.68
CA ALA A 134 6.94 9.35 -15.74
C ALA A 134 5.47 9.55 -15.34
N GLU A 135 4.56 8.88 -16.05
CA GLU A 135 3.16 8.79 -15.66
C GLU A 135 3.00 7.98 -14.36
N GLY A 136 2.04 8.37 -13.54
CA GLY A 136 1.75 7.72 -12.25
C GLY A 136 1.51 8.74 -11.14
N VAL A 137 1.41 8.25 -9.91
CA VAL A 137 1.15 9.05 -8.72
C VAL A 137 2.34 9.94 -8.41
N GLN A 138 2.14 11.26 -8.43
CA GLN A 138 3.22 12.24 -8.26
C GLN A 138 3.29 12.81 -6.85
N HIS A 139 2.16 12.91 -6.14
CA HIS A 139 2.14 13.62 -4.86
C HIS A 139 2.77 12.79 -3.74
N PRO A 140 3.77 13.29 -2.99
CA PRO A 140 4.48 12.50 -1.99
C PRO A 140 3.60 11.89 -0.91
N ALA A 141 2.53 12.58 -0.48
CA ALA A 141 1.59 12.05 0.52
C ALA A 141 0.84 10.81 0.00
N GLU A 142 0.31 10.85 -1.22
CA GLU A 142 -0.41 9.72 -1.82
C GLU A 142 0.53 8.54 -2.07
N ARG A 143 1.75 8.82 -2.56
CA ARG A 143 2.80 7.82 -2.75
C ARG A 143 3.16 7.16 -1.41
N LEU A 144 3.33 7.94 -0.35
CA LEU A 144 3.63 7.44 0.98
C LEU A 144 2.54 6.48 1.47
N LEU A 145 1.27 6.90 1.38
CA LEU A 145 0.13 6.13 1.86
C LEU A 145 -0.16 4.88 1.01
N LEU A 146 0.12 4.90 -0.28
CA LEU A 146 0.04 3.70 -1.13
C LEU A 146 1.10 2.65 -0.79
N LEU A 147 2.27 3.10 -0.33
CA LEU A 147 3.43 2.24 -0.10
C LEU A 147 3.59 1.81 1.36
N VAL A 148 2.95 2.48 2.33
CA VAL A 148 3.04 2.12 3.75
C VAL A 148 2.67 0.65 4.05
N PRO A 149 1.77 -0.03 3.31
CA PRO A 149 1.56 -1.47 3.47
C PRO A 149 2.80 -2.34 3.24
N LEU A 150 3.80 -1.86 2.50
CA LEU A 150 5.06 -2.53 2.22
C LEU A 150 6.11 -2.34 3.33
N LEU A 151 5.86 -1.47 4.32
CA LEU A 151 6.83 -1.19 5.37
C LEU A 151 7.11 -2.46 6.19
N ASP A 152 8.37 -2.88 6.19
CA ASP A 152 8.89 -4.02 6.97
C ASP A 152 10.25 -3.63 7.56
N ASP A 153 10.23 -2.69 8.50
CA ASP A 153 11.43 -2.13 9.12
C ASP A 153 11.38 -2.24 10.65
N LEU A 154 12.53 -2.55 11.27
CA LEU A 154 12.71 -2.52 12.72
C LEU A 154 13.08 -1.11 13.23
N HIS A 155 13.55 -0.24 12.35
CA HIS A 155 14.11 1.07 12.69
C HIS A 155 13.23 2.22 12.19
N ILE A 156 11.95 2.20 12.57
CA ILE A 156 11.02 3.30 12.26
C ILE A 156 11.33 4.49 13.18
N PRO A 157 11.62 5.69 12.64
CA PRO A 157 11.92 6.86 13.46
C PRO A 157 10.68 7.38 14.18
N GLU A 158 10.87 8.07 15.31
CA GLU A 158 9.79 8.67 16.10
C GLU A 158 8.93 9.67 15.30
N THR A 159 9.53 10.30 14.27
CA THR A 159 8.85 11.24 13.37
C THR A 159 7.92 10.57 12.34
N ALA A 160 7.93 9.24 12.23
CA ALA A 160 7.14 8.50 11.25
C ALA A 160 5.63 8.72 11.43
N SER A 161 5.15 8.71 12.68
CA SER A 161 3.72 8.92 12.99
C SER A 161 3.27 10.31 12.56
N THR A 162 4.02 11.36 12.92
CA THR A 162 3.75 12.74 12.51
C THR A 162 3.70 12.89 10.99
N ARG A 163 4.62 12.22 10.29
CA ARG A 163 4.67 12.26 8.82
C ARG A 163 3.46 11.57 8.18
N LEU A 164 3.09 10.39 8.66
CA LEU A 164 1.90 9.68 8.19
C LEU A 164 0.62 10.46 8.50
N GLY A 165 0.53 11.08 9.68
CA GLY A 165 -0.60 11.94 10.06
C GLY A 165 -0.74 13.13 9.10
N ALA A 166 0.36 13.79 8.75
CA ALA A 166 0.33 14.87 7.75
C ALA A 166 -0.10 14.40 6.35
N ALA A 167 0.32 13.20 5.94
CA ALA A 167 -0.12 12.61 4.67
C ALA A 167 -1.60 12.23 4.68
N LEU A 168 -2.10 11.63 5.78
CA LEU A 168 -3.52 11.33 5.98
C LEU A 168 -4.36 12.60 5.92
N ALA A 169 -3.94 13.64 6.63
CA ALA A 169 -4.59 14.94 6.60
C ALA A 169 -4.60 15.57 5.20
N PHE A 170 -3.52 15.40 4.43
CA PHE A 170 -3.47 15.86 3.03
C PHE A 170 -4.52 15.17 2.15
N VAL A 171 -4.75 13.86 2.34
CA VAL A 171 -5.70 13.10 1.52
C VAL A 171 -7.16 13.16 2.01
N GLY A 172 -7.45 13.97 3.03
CA GLY A 172 -8.81 14.25 3.49
C GLY A 172 -9.16 13.72 4.88
N ALA A 173 -8.25 13.04 5.57
CA ALA A 173 -8.51 12.60 6.94
C ALA A 173 -8.71 13.82 7.88
N PRO A 174 -9.69 13.78 8.80
CA PRO A 174 -9.90 14.85 9.76
C PRO A 174 -8.65 15.12 10.61
N GLN A 175 -8.38 16.39 10.90
CA GLN A 175 -7.17 16.82 11.61
C GLN A 175 -7.07 16.24 13.03
N ASP A 176 -8.22 15.97 13.65
CA ASP A 176 -8.35 15.38 14.97
C ASP A 176 -8.15 13.86 14.98
N THR A 177 -8.42 13.16 13.88
CA THR A 177 -8.28 11.70 13.78
C THR A 177 -7.00 11.26 13.08
N ALA A 178 -6.40 12.09 12.22
CA ALA A 178 -5.23 11.73 11.42
C ALA A 178 -4.01 11.29 12.26
N PRO A 179 -3.64 11.95 13.38
CA PRO A 179 -2.51 11.51 14.21
C PRO A 179 -2.72 10.13 14.84
N ASP A 180 -3.91 9.87 15.37
CA ASP A 180 -4.25 8.60 16.01
C ASP A 180 -4.33 7.47 14.98
N THR A 181 -4.86 7.76 13.79
CA THR A 181 -4.91 6.82 12.66
C THR A 181 -3.51 6.43 12.20
N ALA A 182 -2.59 7.39 12.10
CA ALA A 182 -1.19 7.14 11.78
C ALA A 182 -0.50 6.23 12.83
N ALA A 183 -0.74 6.49 14.12
CA ALA A 183 -0.18 5.69 15.20
C ALA A 183 -0.68 4.24 15.15
N ARG A 184 -1.99 4.03 14.95
CA ARG A 184 -2.59 2.68 14.81
C ARG A 184 -2.05 1.92 13.61
N LEU A 185 -1.89 2.60 12.47
CA LEU A 185 -1.33 2.00 11.26
C LEU A 185 0.10 1.49 11.49
N LEU A 186 0.96 2.31 12.12
CA LEU A 186 2.32 1.90 12.48
C LEU A 186 2.34 0.75 13.50
N ALA A 187 1.47 0.80 14.52
CA ALA A 187 1.37 -0.23 15.55
C ALA A 187 0.92 -1.58 14.98
N HIS A 188 0.03 -1.58 13.99
CA HIS A 188 -0.36 -2.79 13.28
C HIS A 188 0.80 -3.35 12.44
N LEU A 189 1.48 -2.50 11.65
CA LEU A 189 2.60 -2.92 10.81
C LEU A 189 3.77 -3.48 11.64
N ALA A 190 4.04 -2.90 12.80
CA ALA A 190 5.09 -3.37 13.71
C ALA A 190 4.83 -4.78 14.26
N ARG A 191 3.56 -5.20 14.37
CA ARG A 191 3.13 -6.51 14.92
C ARG A 191 3.08 -7.63 13.89
N ARG A 192 3.28 -7.33 12.60
CA ARG A 192 3.25 -8.35 11.55
C ARG A 192 4.34 -9.41 11.79
N PRO A 193 4.05 -10.71 11.62
CA PRO A 193 5.06 -11.74 11.64
C PRO A 193 6.11 -11.43 10.58
N ARG A 194 7.37 -11.27 11.00
CA ARG A 194 8.48 -11.01 10.09
C ARG A 194 9.12 -12.33 9.76
N HIS A 195 9.11 -12.69 8.48
CA HIS A 195 9.91 -13.81 8.02
C HIS A 195 11.35 -13.34 7.89
N GLU A 196 12.22 -13.82 8.77
CA GLU A 196 13.65 -13.76 8.53
C GLU A 196 13.93 -14.57 7.26
N SER A 197 14.22 -13.89 6.14
CA SER A 197 14.61 -14.51 4.87
C SER A 197 15.89 -15.37 4.96
N ALA A 198 16.54 -15.41 6.13
CA ALA A 198 17.68 -16.28 6.44
C ALA A 198 17.27 -17.68 6.94
N TRP A 199 15.99 -17.98 7.16
CA TRP A 199 15.55 -19.33 7.51
C TRP A 199 15.60 -20.23 6.27
N GLY A 200 16.79 -20.79 6.02
CA GLY A 200 16.92 -21.98 5.20
C GLY A 200 16.02 -23.07 5.79
N SER A 201 14.97 -23.44 5.07
CA SER A 201 14.10 -24.53 5.48
C SER A 201 14.96 -25.76 5.86
N PRO A 202 14.87 -26.29 7.10
CA PRO A 202 15.65 -27.45 7.52
C PRO A 202 15.22 -28.76 6.82
N LEU A 203 14.29 -28.67 5.86
CA LEU A 203 13.74 -29.80 5.11
C LEU A 203 14.41 -30.05 3.76
N SER A 204 15.45 -29.29 3.38
CA SER A 204 16.34 -29.70 2.29
C SER A 204 17.35 -30.72 2.83
N GLY A 205 16.87 -31.92 3.11
CA GLY A 205 17.69 -33.08 3.45
C GLY A 205 18.55 -33.50 2.26
N SER A 206 19.82 -33.76 2.57
CA SER A 206 20.88 -34.28 1.69
C SER A 206 20.60 -35.65 1.08
#